data_AF-A0A177U448-F1
#
_entry.id   AF-A0A177U448-F1
#
_cell.length_a   1.000
_cell.length_b   1.000
_cell.length_c   1.000
_cell.angle_alpha   90.00
_cell.angle_beta   90.00
_cell.angle_gamma   90.00
#
_symmetry.space_group_name_H-M   'P 1'
#
loop_
_entity.id
_entity.type
_entity.pdbx_description
1 polymer ?
#
loop_
_entity_poly.entity_id
_entity_poly.type
_entity_poly.pdbx_seq_one_letter_code
_entity_poly.pdbx_strand_id
1 'polypeptide(L)'
;MLRAVGAWRSAPRPAPDDSALLRAVGAWRSTLPPAPDDAARKPLTVASAPDHSVAPPSRISRRVYKTKQIEVRHNALRPRCAGALRFETWRPPPSASRPSLLPPDQQQRTRLIALAGLAASTKEKYSTALASWSAYCDRHGIEERHRAPAAQCLVEHWIAEDAGGQSGKYLSNKVAALRTWHAANDVPWTVDEDRLCLVKRGAVLLQPPPKPPRPPMTLSWLVSIIPVVDATVPKEVAAIAALICGFWGLCRVGELTISSGAFDPRLHVTRTAARFSLTARGQSVLTIRLPRTKTEPFGETIVIPERHPACDPILWLRNHLSVSPSANPSETALFAYRDGVSLRPLSRTELLATADSFARRAKLPSIYGHSMRIGGCTVLLLMGVPVDKVMMHGRWHSDSFKRYVREHAEILAPFLAVQQGALDALANNDPELRSLLTDAEAHIRLRARPGVIGGYVPYERDAREQLNIIQLLAPTMGGAHASAGTQSGFRRQ
;
A
#
# COMPACT_ATOMS: atom_id res chain seq x y z
N MET A 1 2.56 25.23 87.76
CA MET A 1 2.25 25.80 86.42
C MET A 1 2.01 24.64 85.46
N LEU A 2 0.73 24.36 85.18
CA LEU A 2 0.21 23.37 84.22
C LEU A 2 -0.21 24.09 82.94
N ARG A 3 0.01 23.48 81.76
CA ARG A 3 -0.75 23.64 80.48
C ARG A 3 -0.11 22.68 79.45
N ALA A 4 -0.75 21.58 79.04
CA ALA A 4 -1.94 21.38 78.18
C ALA A 4 -1.58 21.25 76.68
N VAL A 5 -2.02 20.12 76.11
CA VAL A 5 -1.84 19.60 74.74
C VAL A 5 -2.73 20.32 73.73
N GLY A 6 -2.26 20.52 72.49
CA GLY A 6 -3.07 21.01 71.36
C GLY A 6 -2.48 20.65 70.00
N ALA A 7 -3.21 19.84 69.24
CA ALA A 7 -2.86 19.30 67.92
C ALA A 7 -3.07 20.30 66.77
N TRP A 8 -2.23 20.24 65.73
CA TRP A 8 -2.50 20.86 64.43
C TRP A 8 -2.39 19.81 63.31
N ARG A 9 -3.54 19.53 62.68
CA ARG A 9 -3.70 18.63 61.53
C ARG A 9 -3.41 19.39 60.23
N SER A 10 -2.60 18.80 59.36
CA SER A 10 -2.36 19.22 57.98
C SER A 10 -3.56 18.88 57.07
N ALA A 11 -4.02 19.84 56.27
CA ALA A 11 -5.13 19.69 55.32
C ALA A 11 -4.75 18.80 54.11
N PRO A 12 -5.67 17.96 53.59
CA PRO A 12 -5.44 17.15 52.39
C PRO A 12 -5.64 17.95 51.10
N ARG A 13 -4.75 17.75 50.11
CA ARG A 13 -4.95 18.20 48.72
C ARG A 13 -6.03 17.34 48.06
N PRO A 14 -6.94 17.90 47.24
CA PRO A 14 -7.94 17.10 46.56
C PRO A 14 -7.29 16.25 45.46
N ALA A 15 -7.63 14.97 45.42
CA ALA A 15 -7.29 14.07 44.31
C ALA A 15 -8.04 14.50 43.03
N PRO A 16 -7.47 14.30 41.83
CA PRO A 16 -8.17 14.57 40.58
C PRO A 16 -9.37 13.63 40.47
N ASP A 17 -10.55 14.21 40.21
CA ASP A 17 -11.81 13.49 40.08
C ASP A 17 -11.90 12.76 38.73
N ASP A 18 -11.36 11.53 38.68
CA ASP A 18 -11.45 10.60 37.55
C ASP A 18 -12.89 10.38 37.05
N SER A 19 -13.90 10.66 37.89
CA SER A 19 -15.30 10.52 37.53
C SER A 19 -15.77 11.59 36.55
N ALA A 20 -15.18 12.78 36.52
CA ALA A 20 -15.55 13.84 35.57
C ALA A 20 -15.08 13.50 34.14
N LEU A 21 -13.88 12.92 34.01
CA LEU A 21 -13.30 12.49 32.74
C LEU A 21 -14.03 11.26 32.17
N LEU A 22 -14.38 10.30 33.04
CA LEU A 22 -15.18 9.13 32.65
C LEU A 22 -16.62 9.49 32.28
N ARG A 23 -17.23 10.49 32.95
CA ARG A 23 -18.54 11.04 32.57
C ARG A 23 -18.50 11.75 31.21
N ALA A 24 -17.43 12.48 30.90
CA ALA A 24 -17.24 13.11 29.59
C ALA A 24 -17.08 12.09 28.45
N VAL A 25 -16.36 10.98 28.69
CA VAL A 25 -16.23 9.88 27.73
C VAL A 25 -17.54 9.10 27.56
N GLY A 26 -18.32 8.93 28.64
CA GLY A 26 -19.66 8.33 28.60
C GLY A 26 -20.66 9.17 27.81
N ALA A 27 -20.70 10.49 28.05
CA ALA A 27 -21.57 11.43 27.35
C ALA A 27 -21.25 11.51 25.83
N TRP A 28 -19.97 11.39 25.45
CA TRP A 28 -19.57 11.31 24.05
C TRP A 28 -20.05 10.00 23.38
N ARG A 29 -19.96 8.85 24.08
CA ARG A 29 -20.47 7.56 23.57
C ARG A 29 -21.97 7.56 23.33
N SER A 30 -22.76 8.28 24.15
CA SER A 30 -24.21 8.41 23.96
C SER A 30 -24.62 9.35 22.82
N THR A 31 -23.69 10.11 22.23
CA THR A 31 -23.95 10.97 21.07
C THR A 31 -23.64 10.31 19.72
N LEU A 32 -23.11 9.08 19.73
CA LEU A 32 -22.95 8.27 18.53
C LEU A 32 -24.31 7.66 18.12
N PRO A 33 -24.67 7.64 16.83
CA PRO A 33 -25.89 6.96 16.38
C PRO A 33 -25.79 5.46 16.74
N PRO A 34 -26.89 4.83 17.20
CA PRO A 34 -26.88 3.41 17.51
C PRO A 34 -26.54 2.59 16.26
N ALA A 35 -25.85 1.47 16.47
CA ALA A 35 -25.70 0.47 15.42
C ALA A 35 -27.11 0.05 14.95
N PRO A 36 -27.34 -0.17 13.65
CA PRO A 36 -28.66 -0.57 13.17
C PRO A 36 -29.01 -1.93 13.78
N ASP A 37 -30.12 -1.97 14.54
CA ASP A 37 -30.71 -3.19 15.05
C ASP A 37 -31.23 -4.07 13.90
N ASP A 38 -30.94 -5.37 14.00
CA ASP A 38 -31.30 -6.44 13.06
C ASP A 38 -32.82 -6.77 13.02
N ALA A 39 -33.68 -5.94 13.63
CA ALA A 39 -35.09 -6.24 13.89
C ALA A 39 -36.10 -5.53 12.97
N ALA A 40 -35.66 -4.85 11.91
CA ALA A 40 -36.56 -4.20 10.94
C ALA A 40 -36.41 -4.77 9.51
N ARG A 41 -36.43 -6.10 9.36
CA ARG A 41 -36.71 -6.72 8.04
C ARG A 41 -38.20 -6.59 7.74
N LYS A 42 -38.58 -5.61 6.91
CA LYS A 42 -39.82 -5.71 6.13
C LYS A 42 -39.73 -6.96 5.24
N PRO A 43 -40.83 -7.70 5.05
CA PRO A 43 -40.84 -8.85 4.14
C PRO A 43 -40.43 -8.38 2.74
N LEU A 44 -39.55 -9.17 2.11
CA LEU A 44 -39.11 -8.98 0.73
C LEU A 44 -40.33 -8.98 -0.18
N THR A 45 -40.78 -7.80 -0.59
CA THR A 45 -41.55 -7.66 -1.82
C THR A 45 -40.58 -7.90 -2.98
N VAL A 46 -40.90 -8.90 -3.80
CA VAL A 46 -40.25 -9.16 -5.08
C VAL A 46 -40.45 -7.90 -5.93
N ALA A 47 -39.43 -7.06 -6.01
CA ALA A 47 -39.41 -5.92 -6.91
C ALA A 47 -39.14 -6.43 -8.33
N SER A 48 -40.11 -6.22 -9.20
CA SER A 48 -40.01 -6.32 -10.65
C SER A 48 -38.77 -5.56 -11.16
N ALA A 49 -38.18 -6.07 -12.25
CA ALA A 49 -36.98 -5.54 -12.88
C ALA A 49 -37.03 -4.00 -13.09
N PRO A 50 -35.94 -3.25 -12.81
CA PRO A 50 -35.93 -1.82 -13.03
C PRO A 50 -35.80 -1.51 -14.52
N ASP A 51 -36.73 -0.66 -14.97
CA ASP A 51 -36.83 -0.10 -16.31
C ASP A 51 -35.58 0.72 -16.67
N HIS A 52 -35.05 0.49 -17.88
CA HIS A 52 -33.84 1.13 -18.40
C HIS A 52 -34.14 2.56 -18.86
N SER A 53 -34.17 3.52 -17.93
CA SER A 53 -34.12 4.94 -18.27
C SER A 53 -32.80 5.56 -17.84
N VAL A 54 -32.12 6.16 -18.83
CA VAL A 54 -30.78 6.74 -18.79
C VAL A 54 -30.76 7.94 -17.85
N ALA A 55 -30.03 7.84 -16.73
CA ALA A 55 -29.69 8.99 -15.90
C ALA A 55 -28.65 9.87 -16.66
N PRO A 56 -28.82 11.20 -16.70
CA PRO A 56 -27.91 12.08 -17.42
C PRO A 56 -26.54 12.17 -16.71
N PRO A 57 -25.46 12.42 -17.47
CA PRO A 57 -24.09 12.35 -16.97
C PRO A 57 -23.83 13.43 -15.91
N SER A 58 -23.26 13.01 -14.78
CA SER A 58 -22.80 13.93 -13.73
C SER A 58 -21.70 14.84 -14.29
N ARG A 59 -21.98 16.15 -14.33
CA ARG A 59 -20.99 17.16 -14.69
C ARG A 59 -19.82 17.06 -13.70
N ILE A 60 -18.63 16.79 -14.23
CA ILE A 60 -17.38 16.86 -13.47
C ILE A 60 -17.17 18.33 -13.08
N SER A 61 -17.58 18.69 -11.87
CA SER A 61 -17.04 19.84 -11.18
C SER A 61 -15.54 19.59 -11.04
N ARG A 62 -14.71 20.39 -11.73
CA ARG A 62 -13.29 20.52 -11.40
C ARG A 62 -13.24 21.00 -9.94
N ARG A 63 -13.20 20.08 -8.98
CA ARG A 63 -12.82 20.40 -7.61
C ARG A 63 -11.38 20.90 -7.68
N VAL A 64 -11.22 22.21 -7.78
CA VAL A 64 -9.98 22.89 -7.42
C VAL A 64 -9.75 22.52 -5.96
N TYR A 65 -8.82 21.62 -5.72
CA TYR A 65 -8.42 21.27 -4.36
C TYR A 65 -7.74 22.50 -3.77
N LYS A 66 -8.50 23.34 -3.03
CA LYS A 66 -7.89 24.35 -2.17
C LYS A 66 -7.14 23.59 -1.08
N THR A 67 -5.82 23.48 -1.24
CA THR A 67 -4.93 22.98 -0.20
C THR A 67 -5.18 23.83 1.04
N LYS A 68 -5.72 23.25 2.12
CA LYS A 68 -5.76 23.94 3.42
C LYS A 68 -4.32 24.28 3.77
N GLN A 69 -3.94 25.55 3.62
CA GLN A 69 -2.62 25.99 4.04
C GLN A 69 -2.59 25.90 5.57
N ILE A 70 -1.62 25.17 6.10
CA ILE A 70 -1.37 25.13 7.53
C ILE A 70 -0.72 26.46 7.87
N GLU A 71 -1.44 27.31 8.60
CA GLU A 71 -0.92 28.59 9.11
C GLU A 71 0.08 28.34 10.24
N VAL A 72 1.26 28.94 10.12
CA VAL A 72 2.37 28.82 11.07
C VAL A 72 3.01 30.19 11.25
N ARG A 73 3.36 30.56 12.48
CA ARG A 73 4.11 31.79 12.77
C ARG A 73 5.54 31.65 12.25
N HIS A 74 5.92 32.54 11.34
CA HIS A 74 7.24 32.57 10.74
C HIS A 74 8.24 33.37 11.59
N ASN A 75 9.47 32.89 11.66
CA ASN A 75 10.60 33.53 12.34
C ASN A 75 11.92 33.04 11.70
N ALA A 76 13.07 33.42 12.28
CA ALA A 76 14.38 33.02 11.78
C ALA A 76 14.60 31.48 11.75
N LEU A 77 13.96 30.74 12.67
CA LEU A 77 14.04 29.27 12.75
C LEU A 77 13.08 28.57 11.78
N ARG A 78 11.99 29.24 11.41
CA ARG A 78 10.94 28.78 10.49
C ARG A 78 10.70 29.80 9.37
N PRO A 79 11.69 30.02 8.49
CA PRO A 79 11.56 30.96 7.39
C PRO A 79 10.44 30.56 6.43
N ARG A 80 9.90 31.56 5.71
CA ARG A 80 8.96 31.33 4.61
C ARG A 80 9.68 30.55 3.50
N CYS A 81 9.10 29.42 3.10
CA CYS A 81 9.64 28.54 2.07
C CYS A 81 8.51 27.71 1.44
N ALA A 82 8.79 27.06 0.32
CA ALA A 82 7.85 26.12 -0.29
C ALA A 82 7.49 25.00 0.71
N GLY A 83 6.20 24.60 0.71
CA GLY A 83 5.67 23.67 1.70
C GLY A 83 6.44 22.35 1.78
N ALA A 84 6.99 21.87 0.67
CA ALA A 84 7.78 20.63 0.59
C ALA A 84 9.21 20.74 1.16
N LEU A 85 9.72 21.96 1.37
CA LEU A 85 11.10 22.22 1.81
C LEU A 85 11.22 22.46 3.32
N ARG A 86 10.11 22.63 4.04
CA ARG A 86 10.10 23.01 5.47
C ARG A 86 10.95 22.08 6.32
N PHE A 87 10.90 20.77 6.07
CA PHE A 87 11.67 19.77 6.81
C PHE A 87 13.19 19.99 6.69
N GLU A 88 13.65 20.48 5.53
CA GLU A 88 15.07 20.74 5.28
C GLU A 88 15.49 22.13 5.77
N THR A 89 14.61 23.12 5.61
CA THR A 89 14.91 24.53 5.87
C THR A 89 14.73 24.92 7.33
N TRP A 90 13.70 24.40 8.00
CA TRP A 90 13.43 24.77 9.39
C TRP A 90 14.45 24.15 10.34
N ARG A 91 14.83 24.93 11.36
CA ARG A 91 15.86 24.58 12.34
C ARG A 91 15.31 24.65 13.76
N PRO A 92 15.80 23.81 14.69
CA PRO A 92 15.57 24.03 16.11
C PRO A 92 16.38 25.25 16.60
N PRO A 93 16.05 25.82 17.77
CA PRO A 93 16.92 26.78 18.41
C PRO A 93 18.32 26.16 18.68
N PRO A 94 19.42 26.94 18.55
CA PRO A 94 20.79 26.40 18.71
C PRO A 94 21.02 25.70 20.05
N SER A 95 20.38 26.18 21.11
CA SER A 95 20.47 25.61 22.46
C SER A 95 19.85 24.21 22.62
N ALA A 96 19.05 23.75 21.65
CA ALA A 96 18.38 22.46 21.71
C ALA A 96 19.23 21.30 21.18
N SER A 97 20.20 21.60 20.31
CA SER A 97 21.06 20.59 19.71
C SER A 97 22.11 20.15 20.73
N ARG A 98 22.57 18.89 20.64
CA ARG A 98 23.65 18.42 21.50
C ARG A 98 24.92 19.25 21.27
N PRO A 99 25.73 19.51 22.32
CA PRO A 99 27.05 20.09 22.13
C PRO A 99 27.88 19.23 21.19
N SER A 100 28.51 19.85 20.20
CA SER A 100 29.36 19.17 19.22
C SER A 100 30.79 19.65 19.32
N LEU A 101 31.74 18.72 19.20
CA LEU A 101 33.17 19.00 19.13
C LEU A 101 33.63 19.41 17.72
N LEU A 102 32.73 19.34 16.73
CA LEU A 102 33.06 19.60 15.33
C LEU A 102 32.84 21.07 14.96
N PRO A 103 33.61 21.62 14.01
CA PRO A 103 33.31 22.91 13.39
C PRO A 103 31.91 22.97 12.75
N PRO A 104 31.27 24.15 12.67
CA PRO A 104 29.90 24.29 12.14
C PRO A 104 29.70 23.78 10.71
N ASP A 105 30.70 23.92 9.83
CA ASP A 105 30.63 23.43 8.45
C ASP A 105 30.57 21.88 8.40
N GLN A 106 31.29 21.20 9.29
CA GLN A 106 31.28 19.74 9.39
C GLN A 106 29.96 19.23 9.97
N GLN A 107 29.42 19.90 10.99
CA GLN A 107 28.08 19.59 11.52
C GLN A 107 27.01 19.74 10.43
N GLN A 108 27.09 20.81 9.64
CA GLN A 108 26.17 21.04 8.53
C GLN A 108 26.29 19.95 7.45
N ARG A 109 27.51 19.46 7.15
CA ARG A 109 27.69 18.30 6.24
C ARG A 109 27.03 17.05 6.79
N THR A 110 27.23 16.71 8.06
CA THR A 110 26.58 15.55 8.71
C THR A 110 25.06 15.63 8.62
N ARG A 111 24.50 16.81 8.89
CA ARG A 111 23.06 17.07 8.73
C ARG A 111 22.58 16.88 7.29
N LEU A 112 23.32 17.38 6.30
CA LEU A 112 22.96 17.22 4.89
C LEU A 112 22.95 15.74 4.48
N ILE A 113 23.90 14.94 4.96
CA ILE A 113 23.92 13.48 4.73
C ILE A 113 22.73 12.79 5.43
N ALA A 114 22.41 13.17 6.67
CA ALA A 114 21.24 12.64 7.36
C ALA A 114 19.92 12.93 6.60
N LEU A 115 19.78 14.14 6.04
CA LEU A 115 18.64 14.50 5.20
C LEU A 115 18.63 13.77 3.85
N ALA A 116 19.79 13.49 3.27
CA ALA A 116 19.92 12.72 2.03
C ALA A 116 19.43 11.27 2.17
N GLY A 117 19.43 10.73 3.40
CA GLY A 117 18.83 9.43 3.72
C GLY A 117 17.31 9.36 3.52
N LEU A 118 16.63 10.49 3.30
CA LEU A 118 15.19 10.55 3.10
C LEU A 118 14.83 10.85 1.63
N ALA A 119 13.91 10.06 1.08
CA ALA A 119 13.34 10.32 -0.25
C ALA A 119 12.61 11.69 -0.28
N ALA A 120 12.61 12.37 -1.43
CA ALA A 120 11.94 13.67 -1.61
C ALA A 120 10.46 13.65 -1.17
N SER A 121 9.71 12.61 -1.57
CA SER A 121 8.30 12.44 -1.15
C SER A 121 8.11 12.18 0.35
N THR A 122 9.14 11.71 1.06
CA THR A 122 9.12 11.58 2.52
C THR A 122 9.33 12.94 3.16
N LYS A 123 10.32 13.71 2.67
CA LYS A 123 10.60 15.07 3.14
C LYS A 123 9.40 16.01 2.96
N GLU A 124 8.66 15.87 1.86
CA GLU A 124 7.42 16.62 1.63
C GLU A 124 6.33 16.28 2.67
N LYS A 125 6.09 15.00 2.93
CA LYS A 125 5.13 14.55 3.96
C LYS A 125 5.55 15.00 5.35
N TYR A 126 6.84 14.88 5.66
CA TYR A 126 7.38 15.29 6.94
C TYR A 126 7.34 16.82 7.11
N SER A 127 7.48 17.58 6.03
CA SER A 127 7.29 19.03 6.04
C SER A 127 5.86 19.42 6.40
N THR A 128 4.87 18.64 5.97
CA THR A 128 3.46 18.83 6.37
C THR A 128 3.27 18.53 7.85
N ALA A 129 3.85 17.43 8.34
CA ALA A 129 3.79 17.07 9.76
C ALA A 129 4.48 18.13 10.65
N LEU A 130 5.65 18.64 10.24
CA LEU A 130 6.38 19.67 10.97
C LEU A 130 5.62 21.00 11.01
N ALA A 131 4.94 21.36 9.92
CA ALA A 131 4.01 22.49 9.91
C ALA A 131 2.84 22.27 10.87
N SER A 132 2.25 21.07 10.90
CA SER A 132 1.18 20.73 11.84
C SER A 132 1.63 20.79 13.30
N TRP A 133 2.86 20.39 13.61
CA TRP A 133 3.45 20.54 14.96
C TRP A 133 3.64 22.01 15.31
N SER A 134 4.21 22.80 14.40
CA SER A 134 4.47 24.22 14.65
C SER A 134 3.17 25.00 14.83
N ALA A 135 2.14 24.71 14.01
CA ALA A 135 0.81 25.30 14.15
C ALA A 135 0.15 24.93 15.49
N TYR A 136 0.29 23.68 15.93
CA TYR A 136 -0.15 23.25 17.26
C TYR A 136 0.53 24.08 18.36
N CYS A 137 1.86 24.16 18.33
CA CYS A 137 2.61 24.96 19.31
C CYS A 137 2.22 26.45 19.29
N ASP A 138 1.95 27.02 18.11
CA ASP A 138 1.52 28.43 17.98
C ASP A 138 0.13 28.66 18.58
N ARG A 139 -0.83 27.76 18.36
CA ARG A 139 -2.18 27.86 18.94
C ARG A 139 -2.17 27.78 20.45
N HIS A 140 -1.30 26.93 21.01
CA HIS A 140 -1.18 26.74 22.46
C HIS A 140 -0.18 27.68 23.13
N GLY A 141 0.39 28.65 22.40
CA GLY A 141 1.33 29.61 22.96
C GLY A 141 2.63 28.98 23.49
N ILE A 142 3.05 27.83 22.95
CA ILE A 142 4.22 27.10 23.42
C ILE A 142 5.50 27.85 23.02
N GLU A 143 6.33 28.15 24.02
CA GLU A 143 7.63 28.79 23.83
C GLU A 143 8.62 27.89 23.08
N GLU A 144 9.56 28.51 22.36
CA GLU A 144 10.49 27.82 21.46
C GLU A 144 11.32 26.73 22.14
N ARG A 145 11.76 26.98 23.38
CA ARG A 145 12.55 26.03 24.20
C ARG A 145 11.83 24.72 24.52
N HIS A 146 10.50 24.68 24.40
CA HIS A 146 9.69 23.48 24.65
C HIS A 146 9.26 22.76 23.36
N ARG A 147 9.55 23.36 22.18
CA ARG A 147 9.23 22.76 20.88
C ARG A 147 10.30 21.78 20.41
N ALA A 148 11.53 21.95 20.90
CA ALA A 148 12.70 21.11 20.62
C ALA A 148 13.72 21.25 21.79
N PRO A 149 14.08 20.18 22.52
CA PRO A 149 13.44 18.86 22.52
C PRO A 149 11.94 18.95 22.78
N ALA A 150 11.13 18.21 22.01
CA ALA A 150 9.68 18.23 22.16
C ALA A 150 9.27 17.59 23.50
N ALA A 151 8.57 18.35 24.35
CA ALA A 151 8.09 17.85 25.62
C ALA A 151 7.04 16.74 25.42
N GLN A 152 7.13 15.69 26.25
CA GLN A 152 6.28 14.50 26.13
C GLN A 152 4.79 14.81 26.16
N CYS A 153 4.31 15.58 27.14
CA CYS A 153 2.89 15.95 27.27
C CYS A 153 2.36 16.69 26.04
N LEU A 154 3.20 17.50 25.37
CA LEU A 154 2.82 18.24 24.16
C LEU A 154 2.68 17.32 22.96
N VAL A 155 3.59 16.35 22.79
CA VAL A 155 3.49 15.35 21.72
C VAL A 155 2.26 14.47 21.91
N GLU A 156 1.97 14.05 23.15
CA GLU A 156 0.77 13.27 23.50
C GLU A 156 -0.51 14.05 23.21
N HIS A 157 -0.60 15.30 23.66
CA HIS A 157 -1.77 16.15 23.44
C HIS A 157 -1.98 16.47 21.95
N TRP A 158 -0.90 16.71 21.20
CA TRP A 158 -0.97 16.92 19.75
C TRP A 158 -1.53 15.71 18.98
N ILE A 159 -1.31 14.49 19.49
CA ILE A 159 -1.94 13.29 18.93
C ILE A 159 -3.40 13.20 19.35
N ALA A 160 -3.69 13.48 20.63
CA ALA A 160 -5.03 13.40 21.19
C ALA A 160 -6.02 14.37 20.53
N GLU A 161 -5.61 15.60 20.21
CA GLU A 161 -6.44 16.62 19.56
C GLU A 161 -6.94 16.18 18.17
N ASP A 162 -6.13 15.41 17.44
CA ASP A 162 -6.48 14.90 16.11
C ASP A 162 -7.07 13.47 16.16
N ALA A 163 -7.14 12.85 17.34
CA ALA A 163 -7.68 11.50 17.50
C ALA A 163 -9.18 11.47 17.16
N GLY A 164 -9.65 10.37 16.58
CA GLY A 164 -11.03 10.25 16.10
C GLY A 164 -11.31 10.94 14.76
N GLY A 165 -10.61 12.02 14.43
CA GLY A 165 -10.70 12.69 13.12
C GLY A 165 -9.74 12.14 12.06
N GLN A 166 -8.63 11.53 12.48
CA GLN A 166 -7.58 11.04 11.59
C GLN A 166 -7.27 9.56 11.83
N SER A 167 -6.75 8.88 10.81
CA SER A 167 -6.25 7.51 10.99
C SER A 167 -5.06 7.48 11.94
N GLY A 168 -4.98 6.48 12.82
CA GLY A 168 -3.85 6.30 13.74
C GLY A 168 -2.51 6.14 13.00
N LYS A 169 -2.53 5.62 11.77
CA LYS A 169 -1.35 5.59 10.88
C LYS A 169 -0.88 6.99 10.49
N TYR A 170 -1.79 7.91 10.19
CA TYR A 170 -1.44 9.29 9.86
C TYR A 170 -0.80 10.00 11.07
N LEU A 171 -1.39 9.85 12.24
CA LEU A 171 -0.86 10.42 13.49
C LEU A 171 0.51 9.83 13.85
N SER A 172 0.67 8.51 13.69
CA SER A 172 1.97 7.85 13.86
C SER A 172 3.04 8.41 12.91
N ASN A 173 2.68 8.68 11.65
CA ASN A 173 3.61 9.31 10.70
C ASN A 173 3.97 10.75 11.07
N LYS A 174 3.03 11.52 11.65
CA LYS A 174 3.31 12.88 12.14
C LYS A 174 4.39 12.86 13.23
N VAL A 175 4.26 11.94 14.19
CA VAL A 175 5.24 11.77 15.27
C VAL A 175 6.57 11.25 14.74
N ALA A 176 6.54 10.30 13.81
CA ALA A 176 7.75 9.81 13.15
C ALA A 176 8.50 10.95 12.44
N ALA A 177 7.78 11.84 11.75
CA ALA A 177 8.35 13.02 11.12
C ALA A 177 9.03 13.95 12.14
N LEU A 178 8.36 14.24 13.26
CA LEU A 178 8.92 15.07 14.33
C LEU A 178 10.18 14.44 14.93
N ARG A 179 10.15 13.13 15.22
CA ARG A 179 11.30 12.38 15.73
C ARG A 179 12.46 12.35 14.73
N THR A 180 12.19 12.14 13.44
CA THR A 180 13.25 12.19 12.41
C THR A 180 13.81 13.60 12.26
N TRP A 181 12.98 14.64 12.40
CA TRP A 181 13.48 16.02 12.40
C TRP A 181 14.39 16.30 13.60
N HIS A 182 14.06 15.79 14.79
CA HIS A 182 14.95 15.85 15.95
C HIS A 182 16.30 15.18 15.65
N ALA A 183 16.26 13.93 15.15
CA ALA A 183 17.47 13.18 14.80
C ALA A 183 18.32 13.88 13.74
N ALA A 184 17.70 14.43 12.69
CA ALA A 184 18.41 15.12 11.60
C ALA A 184 19.06 16.44 12.03
N ASN A 185 18.62 17.04 13.14
CA ASN A 185 19.20 18.26 13.69
C ASN A 185 19.97 18.01 15.00
N ASP A 186 20.30 16.75 15.31
CA ASP A 186 21.01 16.36 16.53
C ASP A 186 20.36 16.86 17.84
N VAL A 187 19.03 16.90 17.87
CA VAL A 187 18.24 17.24 19.06
C VAL A 187 17.87 15.94 19.78
N PRO A 188 18.06 15.84 21.11
CA PRO A 188 17.61 14.69 21.89
C PRO A 188 16.11 14.42 21.72
N TRP A 189 15.75 13.15 21.53
CA TRP A 189 14.36 12.70 21.60
C TRP A 189 14.10 12.11 22.99
N THR A 190 13.45 12.88 23.85
CA THR A 190 13.25 12.56 25.28
C THR A 190 11.84 12.02 25.59
N VAL A 191 11.05 11.70 24.57
CA VAL A 191 9.70 11.19 24.74
C VAL A 191 9.75 9.70 25.10
N ASP A 192 9.07 9.31 26.17
CA ASP A 192 8.85 7.92 26.53
C ASP A 192 8.05 7.19 25.43
N GLU A 193 8.68 6.20 24.81
CA GLU A 193 8.09 5.46 23.69
C GLU A 193 6.99 4.48 24.13
N ASP A 194 7.03 3.96 25.35
CA ASP A 194 6.00 3.05 25.87
C ASP A 194 4.71 3.83 26.14
N ARG A 195 4.84 4.99 26.79
CA ARG A 195 3.70 5.89 27.00
C ARG A 195 3.12 6.38 25.67
N LEU A 196 3.98 6.77 24.72
CA LEU A 196 3.58 7.20 23.39
C LEU A 196 2.91 6.07 22.59
N CYS A 197 3.34 4.82 22.78
CA CYS A 197 2.72 3.64 22.18
C CYS A 197 1.27 3.46 22.66
N LEU A 198 1.01 3.66 23.96
CA LEU A 198 -0.34 3.62 24.52
C LEU A 198 -1.25 4.69 23.89
N VAL A 199 -0.76 5.92 23.76
CA VAL A 199 -1.53 7.03 23.14
C VAL A 199 -1.82 6.75 21.67
N LYS A 200 -0.82 6.28 20.90
CA LYS A 200 -1.00 5.89 19.49
C LYS A 200 -2.01 4.74 19.35
N ARG A 201 -2.01 3.77 20.26
CA ARG A 201 -2.99 2.67 20.29
C ARG A 201 -4.40 3.19 20.53
N GLY A 202 -4.57 4.09 21.50
CA GLY A 202 -5.84 4.78 21.73
C GLY A 202 -6.35 5.48 20.47
N ALA A 203 -5.47 6.24 19.79
CA ALA A 203 -5.81 6.91 18.55
C ALA A 203 -6.19 5.95 17.40
N VAL A 204 -5.58 4.76 17.33
CA VAL A 204 -5.97 3.70 16.38
C VAL A 204 -7.35 3.14 16.69
N LEU A 205 -7.70 2.93 17.96
CA LEU A 205 -9.00 2.41 18.36
C LEU A 205 -10.14 3.43 18.16
N LEU A 206 -9.84 4.72 18.27
CA LEU A 206 -10.81 5.80 18.06
C LEU A 206 -10.97 6.21 16.60
N GLN A 207 -10.09 5.76 15.69
CA GLN A 207 -10.10 6.24 14.32
C GLN A 207 -11.39 5.85 13.56
N PRO A 208 -11.77 6.60 12.51
CA PRO A 208 -12.88 6.21 11.65
C PRO A 208 -12.64 4.85 10.98
N PRO A 209 -13.71 4.12 10.60
CA PRO A 209 -13.59 2.86 9.88
C PRO A 209 -12.61 2.97 8.70
N PRO A 210 -11.73 1.97 8.50
CA PRO A 210 -10.75 2.01 7.43
C PRO A 210 -11.45 2.09 6.08
N LYS A 211 -10.85 2.83 5.15
CA LYS A 211 -11.31 2.86 3.76
C LYS A 211 -11.25 1.45 3.15
N PRO A 212 -12.17 1.11 2.24
CA PRO A 212 -12.13 -0.17 1.56
C PRO A 212 -10.78 -0.36 0.84
N PRO A 213 -10.27 -1.60 0.76
CA PRO A 213 -9.08 -1.91 -0.02
C PRO A 213 -9.23 -1.44 -1.46
N ARG A 214 -8.14 -0.93 -2.05
CA ARG A 214 -8.15 -0.53 -3.48
C ARG A 214 -8.46 -1.75 -4.35
N PRO A 215 -9.28 -1.67 -5.40
CA PRO A 215 -9.61 -2.82 -6.24
C PRO A 215 -8.36 -3.39 -6.93
N PRO A 216 -8.29 -4.72 -7.14
CA PRO A 216 -7.26 -5.32 -7.98
C PRO A 216 -7.53 -4.98 -9.45
N MET A 217 -6.49 -4.93 -10.27
CA MET A 217 -6.66 -5.06 -11.72
C MET A 217 -6.82 -6.55 -11.99
N THR A 218 -8.02 -7.07 -12.21
CA THR A 218 -8.18 -8.50 -12.49
C THR A 218 -7.67 -8.85 -13.89
N LEU A 219 -7.41 -10.14 -14.15
CA LEU A 219 -7.08 -10.59 -15.51
C LEU A 219 -8.25 -10.30 -16.47
N SER A 220 -9.49 -10.50 -16.02
CA SER A 220 -10.70 -10.12 -16.78
C SER A 220 -10.71 -8.63 -17.14
N TRP A 221 -10.40 -7.75 -16.18
CA TRP A 221 -10.30 -6.31 -16.43
C TRP A 221 -9.21 -6.01 -17.47
N LEU A 222 -8.02 -6.61 -17.33
CA LEU A 222 -6.89 -6.39 -18.24
C LEU A 222 -7.20 -6.85 -19.66
N VAL A 223 -7.86 -8.01 -19.81
CA VAL A 223 -8.23 -8.54 -21.12
C VAL A 223 -9.35 -7.71 -21.76
N SER A 224 -10.33 -7.29 -20.96
CA SER A 224 -11.49 -6.52 -21.43
C SER A 224 -11.14 -5.11 -21.94
N ILE A 225 -10.01 -4.54 -21.52
CA ILE A 225 -9.58 -3.23 -22.04
C ILE A 225 -8.84 -3.32 -23.38
N ILE A 226 -8.36 -4.50 -23.79
CA ILE A 226 -7.58 -4.63 -25.03
C ILE A 226 -8.37 -4.22 -26.27
N PRO A 227 -9.63 -4.67 -26.48
CA PRO A 227 -10.40 -4.32 -27.68
C PRO A 227 -10.72 -2.83 -27.79
N VAL A 228 -10.61 -2.07 -26.70
CA VAL A 228 -10.88 -0.63 -26.70
C VAL A 228 -9.61 0.22 -26.82
N VAL A 229 -8.42 -0.39 -26.94
CA VAL A 229 -7.17 0.36 -27.20
C VAL A 229 -7.17 0.84 -28.64
N ASP A 230 -6.96 2.14 -28.85
CA ASP A 230 -6.73 2.69 -30.17
C ASP A 230 -5.26 2.51 -30.56
N ALA A 231 -5.00 1.55 -31.45
CA ALA A 231 -3.65 1.23 -31.93
C ALA A 231 -3.01 2.37 -32.73
N THR A 232 -3.79 3.35 -33.20
CA THR A 232 -3.28 4.52 -33.92
C THR A 232 -2.75 5.62 -33.01
N VAL A 233 -3.05 5.55 -31.70
CA VAL A 233 -2.64 6.55 -30.70
C VAL A 233 -1.41 6.04 -29.94
N PRO A 234 -0.18 6.55 -30.21
CA PRO A 234 1.04 6.03 -29.60
C PRO A 234 1.04 6.04 -28.07
N LYS A 235 0.39 7.05 -27.47
CA LYS A 235 0.21 7.16 -26.01
C LYS A 235 -0.62 6.00 -25.45
N GLU A 236 -1.67 5.58 -26.15
CA GLU A 236 -2.51 4.45 -25.72
C GLU A 236 -1.75 3.13 -25.83
N VAL A 237 -1.02 2.91 -26.93
CA VAL A 237 -0.15 1.75 -27.12
C VAL A 237 0.93 1.66 -26.02
N ALA A 238 1.56 2.79 -25.68
CA ALA A 238 2.51 2.86 -24.58
C ALA A 238 1.86 2.56 -23.22
N ALA A 239 0.64 3.08 -23.00
CA ALA A 239 -0.09 2.87 -21.76
C ALA A 239 -0.49 1.41 -21.57
N ILE A 240 -1.06 0.74 -22.57
CA ILE A 240 -1.42 -0.68 -22.46
C ILE A 240 -0.19 -1.56 -22.26
N ALA A 241 0.92 -1.29 -22.96
CA ALA A 241 2.18 -2.00 -22.75
C ALA A 241 2.68 -1.82 -21.30
N ALA A 242 2.62 -0.60 -20.76
CA ALA A 242 2.99 -0.33 -19.37
C ALA A 242 2.08 -1.04 -18.35
N LEU A 243 0.76 -1.09 -18.61
CA LEU A 243 -0.20 -1.79 -17.75
C LEU A 243 0.06 -3.30 -17.74
N ILE A 244 0.27 -3.92 -18.90
CA ILE A 244 0.51 -5.35 -19.04
C ILE A 244 1.86 -5.74 -18.43
N CYS A 245 2.95 -5.01 -18.74
CA CYS A 245 4.24 -5.23 -18.10
C CYS A 245 4.18 -5.01 -16.59
N GLY A 246 3.43 -3.99 -16.14
CA GLY A 246 3.28 -3.69 -14.72
C GLY A 246 2.47 -4.72 -13.95
N PHE A 247 1.43 -5.26 -14.58
CA PHE A 247 0.63 -6.36 -14.07
C PHE A 247 1.47 -7.63 -13.93
N TRP A 248 2.08 -8.12 -15.02
CA TRP A 248 2.85 -9.37 -14.99
C TRP A 248 4.19 -9.26 -14.28
N GLY A 249 4.81 -8.08 -14.25
CA GLY A 249 6.05 -7.80 -13.54
C GLY A 249 5.86 -7.35 -12.08
N LEU A 250 4.62 -7.33 -11.57
CA LEU A 250 4.28 -6.86 -10.22
C LEU A 250 4.86 -5.46 -9.90
N CYS A 251 4.91 -4.59 -10.90
CA CYS A 251 5.56 -3.29 -10.77
C CYS A 251 4.66 -2.29 -10.04
N ARG A 252 5.29 -1.38 -9.31
CA ARG A 252 4.62 -0.15 -8.88
C ARG A 252 4.56 0.80 -10.08
N VAL A 253 3.49 1.59 -10.18
CA VAL A 253 3.34 2.57 -11.27
C VAL A 253 4.55 3.49 -11.44
N GLY A 254 5.19 3.92 -10.34
CA GLY A 254 6.35 4.81 -10.37
C GLY A 254 7.66 4.13 -10.80
N GLU A 255 7.68 2.80 -10.93
CA GLU A 255 8.83 2.06 -11.48
C GLU A 255 8.80 2.09 -13.03
N LEU A 256 7.63 2.35 -13.63
CA LEU A 256 7.41 2.36 -15.08
C LEU A 256 7.16 3.76 -15.65
N THR A 257 6.97 4.77 -14.80
CA THR A 257 6.55 6.13 -15.21
C THR A 257 7.34 7.21 -14.48
N ILE A 258 7.30 8.42 -15.02
CA ILE A 258 7.81 9.61 -14.34
C ILE A 258 6.71 10.19 -13.46
N SER A 259 6.97 10.32 -12.16
CA SER A 259 5.99 10.88 -11.21
C SER A 259 6.14 12.38 -10.97
N SER A 260 7.36 12.91 -11.04
CA SER A 260 7.66 14.33 -10.80
C SER A 260 9.05 14.68 -11.34
N GLY A 261 9.21 15.87 -11.93
CA GLY A 261 10.47 16.33 -12.47
C GLY A 261 10.75 15.84 -13.90
N ALA A 262 11.98 16.10 -14.36
CA ALA A 262 12.45 15.67 -15.67
C ALA A 262 12.84 14.18 -15.67
N PHE A 263 12.89 13.60 -16.87
CA PHE A 263 13.48 12.28 -17.07
C PHE A 263 14.96 12.31 -16.68
N ASP A 264 15.37 11.26 -15.97
CA ASP A 264 16.76 10.99 -15.59
C ASP A 264 16.98 9.47 -15.74
N PRO A 265 17.88 9.01 -16.62
CA PRO A 265 18.13 7.59 -16.87
C PRO A 265 18.71 6.84 -15.66
N ARG A 266 19.23 7.56 -14.65
CA ARG A 266 19.70 6.99 -13.39
C ARG A 266 18.54 6.67 -12.44
N LEU A 267 17.39 7.29 -12.65
CA LEU A 267 16.21 7.16 -11.78
C LEU A 267 15.04 6.44 -12.46
N HIS A 268 14.99 6.44 -13.79
CA HIS A 268 13.86 5.94 -14.57
C HIS A 268 14.30 4.88 -15.57
N VAL A 269 13.48 3.85 -15.73
CA VAL A 269 13.76 2.72 -16.62
C VAL A 269 13.86 3.19 -18.07
N THR A 270 14.93 2.77 -18.75
CA THR A 270 15.26 3.14 -20.13
C THR A 270 14.92 2.00 -21.08
N ARG A 271 14.99 2.23 -22.40
CA ARG A 271 14.78 1.15 -23.39
C ARG A 271 15.89 0.11 -23.37
N THR A 272 17.14 0.51 -23.13
CA THR A 272 18.27 -0.44 -23.01
C THR A 272 18.18 -1.33 -21.76
N ALA A 273 17.35 -0.95 -20.80
CA ALA A 273 17.11 -1.75 -19.60
C ALA A 273 16.21 -2.97 -19.86
N ALA A 274 15.46 -2.99 -20.97
CA ALA A 274 14.63 -4.10 -21.40
C ALA A 274 15.41 -5.04 -22.35
N ARG A 275 15.42 -6.33 -22.05
CA ARG A 275 16.10 -7.37 -22.84
C ARG A 275 15.13 -8.50 -23.13
N PHE A 276 15.09 -8.91 -24.39
CA PHE A 276 14.34 -10.09 -24.84
C PHE A 276 15.33 -11.25 -24.99
N SER A 277 15.00 -12.40 -24.42
CA SER A 277 15.85 -13.59 -24.44
C SER A 277 15.01 -14.87 -24.50
N LEU A 278 15.65 -15.98 -24.83
CA LEU A 278 15.09 -17.32 -24.69
C LEU A 278 15.69 -18.00 -23.46
N THR A 279 14.89 -18.74 -22.70
CA THR A 279 15.42 -19.64 -21.66
C THR A 279 16.09 -20.85 -22.30
N ALA A 280 16.83 -21.63 -21.50
CA ALA A 280 17.37 -22.93 -21.92
C ALA A 280 16.30 -23.90 -22.45
N ARG A 281 15.03 -23.69 -22.10
CA ARG A 281 13.88 -24.49 -22.57
C ARG A 281 13.14 -23.84 -23.76
N GLY A 282 13.73 -22.82 -24.39
CA GLY A 282 13.15 -22.14 -25.56
C GLY A 282 12.00 -21.18 -25.25
N GLN A 283 11.73 -20.87 -23.98
CA GLN A 283 10.65 -19.94 -23.61
C GLN A 283 11.08 -18.49 -23.79
N SER A 284 10.27 -17.66 -24.45
CA SER A 284 10.52 -16.22 -24.55
C SER A 284 10.37 -15.54 -23.20
N VAL A 285 11.32 -14.67 -22.87
CA VAL A 285 11.38 -13.94 -21.61
C VAL A 285 11.79 -12.49 -21.85
N LEU A 286 11.08 -11.59 -21.20
CA LEU A 286 11.43 -10.18 -21.06
C LEU A 286 12.07 -9.94 -19.70
N THR A 287 13.30 -9.44 -19.70
CA THR A 287 14.01 -9.00 -18.51
C THR A 287 14.06 -7.47 -18.49
N ILE A 288 13.66 -6.83 -17.39
CA ILE A 288 13.73 -5.38 -17.25
C ILE A 288 14.56 -5.03 -16.01
N ARG A 289 15.66 -4.29 -16.19
CA ARG A 289 16.45 -3.74 -15.08
C ARG A 289 15.84 -2.41 -14.63
N LEU A 290 15.20 -2.41 -13.46
CA LEU A 290 14.75 -1.15 -12.87
C LEU A 290 15.94 -0.46 -12.20
N PRO A 291 16.24 0.81 -12.50
CA PRO A 291 17.42 1.48 -11.94
C PRO A 291 17.30 1.75 -10.45
N ARG A 292 16.07 1.93 -9.95
CA ARG A 292 15.78 2.16 -8.54
C ARG A 292 14.38 1.64 -8.18
N THR A 293 14.23 1.10 -6.98
CA THR A 293 12.91 0.79 -6.40
C THR A 293 12.70 1.56 -5.10
N LYS A 294 11.52 1.44 -4.49
CA LYS A 294 11.23 2.10 -3.22
C LYS A 294 12.21 1.67 -2.11
N THR A 295 12.67 0.43 -2.16
CA THR A 295 13.48 -0.20 -1.12
C THR A 295 14.92 -0.44 -1.56
N GLU A 296 15.17 -0.60 -2.86
CA GLU A 296 16.51 -0.83 -3.40
C GLU A 296 17.03 0.40 -4.17
N PRO A 297 17.98 1.17 -3.59
CA PRO A 297 18.53 2.37 -4.22
C PRO A 297 19.32 2.06 -5.50
N PHE A 298 19.91 0.87 -5.59
CA PHE A 298 20.63 0.39 -6.77
C PHE A 298 19.74 -0.44 -7.71
N GLY A 299 18.44 -0.50 -7.43
CA GLY A 299 17.43 -1.13 -8.27
C GLY A 299 17.52 -2.66 -8.34
N GLU A 300 16.62 -3.24 -9.13
CA GLU A 300 16.39 -4.69 -9.19
C GLU A 300 16.01 -5.11 -10.61
N THR A 301 16.13 -6.40 -10.90
CA THR A 301 15.72 -6.98 -12.19
C THR A 301 14.36 -7.66 -12.03
N ILE A 302 13.47 -7.46 -12.99
CA ILE A 302 12.24 -8.26 -13.12
C ILE A 302 12.32 -9.16 -14.34
N VAL A 303 11.75 -10.35 -14.22
CA VAL A 303 11.73 -11.38 -15.26
C VAL A 303 10.26 -11.68 -15.57
N ILE A 304 9.86 -11.47 -16.82
CA ILE A 304 8.49 -11.61 -17.27
C ILE A 304 8.47 -12.62 -18.43
N PRO A 305 8.02 -13.86 -18.20
CA PRO A 305 7.90 -14.84 -19.26
C PRO A 305 6.73 -14.51 -20.18
N GLU A 306 6.78 -15.06 -21.40
CA GLU A 306 5.68 -15.07 -22.36
C GLU A 306 4.37 -15.55 -21.73
N ARG A 307 3.28 -14.88 -22.08
CA ARG A 307 1.91 -15.20 -21.65
C ARG A 307 1.01 -15.46 -22.85
N HIS A 308 -0.27 -15.75 -22.58
CA HIS A 308 -1.26 -15.89 -23.62
C HIS A 308 -1.23 -14.67 -24.58
N PRO A 309 -1.23 -14.88 -25.91
CA PRO A 309 -1.02 -13.81 -26.89
C PRO A 309 -1.91 -12.58 -26.72
N ALA A 310 -3.15 -12.78 -26.25
CA ALA A 310 -4.07 -11.69 -25.94
C ALA A 310 -3.45 -10.64 -24.97
N CYS A 311 -2.78 -11.09 -23.90
CA CYS A 311 -2.24 -10.21 -22.86
C CYS A 311 -0.74 -10.38 -22.64
N ASP A 312 0.00 -10.73 -23.70
CA ASP A 312 1.42 -11.02 -23.61
C ASP A 312 2.29 -9.75 -23.47
N PRO A 313 3.01 -9.58 -22.35
CA PRO A 313 3.89 -8.41 -22.15
C PRO A 313 4.99 -8.29 -23.20
N ILE A 314 5.45 -9.40 -23.79
CA ILE A 314 6.52 -9.37 -24.80
C ILE A 314 5.99 -8.77 -26.10
N LEU A 315 4.86 -9.28 -26.61
CA LEU A 315 4.20 -8.75 -27.81
C LEU A 315 3.82 -7.28 -27.66
N TRP A 316 3.19 -6.90 -26.55
CA TRP A 316 2.77 -5.51 -26.32
C TRP A 316 3.94 -4.55 -26.18
N LEU A 317 5.02 -4.95 -25.51
CA LEU A 317 6.21 -4.13 -25.43
C LEU A 317 6.88 -3.97 -26.80
N ARG A 318 6.98 -5.04 -27.60
CA ARG A 318 7.53 -4.96 -28.97
C ARG A 318 6.70 -4.01 -29.86
N ASN A 319 5.38 -4.11 -29.80
CA ASN A 319 4.48 -3.21 -30.54
C ASN A 319 4.66 -1.74 -30.12
N HIS A 320 4.74 -1.48 -28.82
CA HIS A 320 5.02 -0.13 -28.33
C HIS A 320 6.35 0.43 -28.87
N LEU A 321 7.41 -0.38 -28.82
CA LEU A 321 8.73 0.04 -29.28
C LEU A 321 8.77 0.29 -30.80
N SER A 322 7.98 -0.44 -31.60
CA SER A 322 7.88 -0.23 -33.05
C SER A 322 7.04 0.99 -33.42
N VAL A 323 5.93 1.25 -32.71
CA VAL A 323 5.06 2.43 -32.92
C VAL A 323 5.77 3.74 -32.56
N SER A 324 6.66 3.70 -31.58
CA SER A 324 7.43 4.87 -31.14
C SER A 324 8.93 4.59 -31.19
N PRO A 325 9.60 4.52 -32.36
CA PRO A 325 11.03 4.19 -32.43
C PRO A 325 11.89 5.30 -31.82
N SER A 326 13.04 4.94 -31.24
CA SER A 326 13.99 5.88 -30.64
C SER A 326 15.39 5.73 -31.25
N ALA A 327 15.99 6.86 -31.59
CA ALA A 327 17.39 6.94 -32.04
C ALA A 327 18.40 6.88 -30.89
N ASN A 328 17.98 7.15 -29.64
CA ASN A 328 18.84 7.09 -28.46
C ASN A 328 18.18 6.28 -27.33
N PRO A 329 18.20 4.93 -27.41
CA PRO A 329 17.51 4.07 -26.46
C PRO A 329 17.99 4.18 -25.00
N SER A 330 19.26 4.55 -24.74
CA SER A 330 19.79 4.73 -23.38
C SER A 330 19.26 5.98 -22.70
N GLU A 331 18.94 7.02 -23.47
CA GLU A 331 18.38 8.28 -22.98
C GLU A 331 16.86 8.38 -23.18
N THR A 332 16.20 7.26 -23.51
CA THR A 332 14.76 7.21 -23.72
C THR A 332 14.10 6.35 -22.67
N ALA A 333 13.10 6.90 -21.98
CA ALA A 333 12.27 6.12 -21.05
C ALA A 333 11.64 4.91 -21.77
N LEU A 334 11.56 3.77 -21.09
CA LEU A 334 11.03 2.53 -21.67
C LEU A 334 9.64 2.74 -22.30
N PHE A 335 8.76 3.41 -21.57
CA PHE A 335 7.41 3.77 -22.01
C PHE A 335 7.32 5.21 -22.54
N ALA A 336 8.32 5.69 -23.29
CA ALA A 336 8.19 6.94 -24.03
C ALA A 336 7.39 6.73 -25.32
N TYR A 337 6.42 7.60 -25.58
CA TYR A 337 5.55 7.56 -26.76
C TYR A 337 5.84 8.74 -27.70
N ARG A 338 5.55 8.55 -28.99
CA ARG A 338 5.68 9.60 -30.00
C ARG A 338 4.60 10.68 -29.81
N ASP A 339 5.03 11.92 -29.68
CA ASP A 339 4.17 13.10 -29.70
C ASP A 339 4.69 14.11 -30.73
N GLY A 340 4.06 14.13 -31.90
CA GLY A 340 4.58 14.78 -33.10
C GLY A 340 5.96 14.23 -33.47
N VAL A 341 6.96 15.11 -33.57
CA VAL A 341 8.36 14.74 -33.85
C VAL A 341 9.12 14.28 -32.60
N SER A 342 8.60 14.57 -31.40
CA SER A 342 9.30 14.30 -30.14
C SER A 342 8.92 12.94 -29.53
N LEU A 343 9.74 12.46 -28.59
CA LEU A 343 9.38 11.36 -27.70
C LEU A 343 9.13 11.93 -26.31
N ARG A 344 7.93 11.70 -25.77
CA ARG A 344 7.59 12.09 -24.40
C ARG A 344 7.55 10.86 -23.50
N PRO A 345 8.28 10.86 -22.37
CA PRO A 345 8.13 9.82 -21.36
C PRO A 345 6.71 9.78 -20.81
N LEU A 346 6.13 8.58 -20.68
CA LEU A 346 4.82 8.43 -20.06
C LEU A 346 4.89 8.78 -18.57
N SER A 347 4.16 9.83 -18.17
CA SER A 347 4.02 10.21 -16.78
C SER A 347 3.01 9.34 -16.05
N ARG A 348 3.12 9.32 -14.72
CA ARG A 348 2.15 8.62 -13.85
C ARG A 348 0.73 9.12 -14.08
N THR A 349 0.55 10.43 -14.24
CA THR A 349 -0.77 11.05 -14.43
C THR A 349 -1.37 10.64 -15.76
N GLU A 350 -0.57 10.63 -16.84
CA GLU A 350 -1.01 10.21 -18.17
C GLU A 350 -1.37 8.73 -18.20
N LEU A 351 -0.54 7.85 -17.61
CA LEU A 351 -0.85 6.42 -17.54
C LEU A 351 -2.18 6.17 -16.83
N LEU A 352 -2.40 6.79 -15.67
CA LEU A 352 -3.64 6.60 -14.90
C LEU A 352 -4.87 7.21 -15.60
N ALA A 353 -4.71 8.37 -16.24
CA ALA A 353 -5.79 8.98 -17.02
C ALA A 353 -6.15 8.15 -18.27
N THR A 354 -5.15 7.56 -18.93
CA THR A 354 -5.35 6.68 -20.08
C THR A 354 -6.00 5.37 -19.67
N ALA A 355 -5.57 4.77 -18.54
CA ALA A 355 -6.21 3.58 -17.97
C ALA A 355 -7.68 3.83 -17.56
N ASP A 356 -7.99 5.02 -17.04
CA ASP A 356 -9.38 5.42 -16.76
C ASP A 356 -10.21 5.58 -18.05
N SER A 357 -9.60 6.10 -19.11
CA SER A 357 -10.24 6.15 -20.44
C SER A 357 -10.55 4.74 -20.96
N PHE A 358 -9.61 3.80 -20.83
CA PHE A 358 -9.82 2.39 -21.16
C PHE A 358 -10.97 1.80 -20.37
N ALA A 359 -10.99 1.99 -19.04
CA ALA A 359 -12.06 1.53 -18.17
C ALA A 359 -13.42 2.06 -18.62
N ARG A 360 -13.54 3.36 -18.91
CA ARG A 360 -14.78 3.97 -19.38
C ARG A 360 -15.26 3.40 -20.72
N ARG A 361 -14.37 3.24 -21.69
CA ARG A 361 -14.71 2.63 -23.00
C ARG A 361 -15.13 1.16 -22.86
N ALA A 362 -14.51 0.43 -21.95
CA ALA A 362 -14.83 -0.97 -21.66
C ALA A 362 -15.98 -1.16 -20.65
N LYS A 363 -16.59 -0.08 -20.12
CA LYS A 363 -17.62 -0.11 -19.07
C LYS A 363 -17.18 -0.81 -17.77
N LEU A 364 -15.93 -0.62 -17.39
CA LEU A 364 -15.30 -1.19 -16.21
C LEU A 364 -15.05 -0.14 -15.11
N PRO A 365 -14.88 -0.54 -13.85
CA PRO A 365 -14.48 0.38 -12.79
C PRO A 365 -13.06 0.92 -13.01
N SER A 366 -12.83 2.16 -12.58
CA SER A 366 -11.52 2.80 -12.61
C SER A 366 -10.52 2.09 -11.68
N ILE A 367 -9.27 2.01 -12.13
CA ILE A 367 -8.17 1.42 -11.36
C ILE A 367 -7.23 2.48 -10.82
N TYR A 368 -6.42 2.09 -9.83
CA TYR A 368 -5.40 2.94 -9.23
C TYR A 368 -4.01 2.40 -9.57
N GLY A 369 -2.96 3.21 -9.44
CA GLY A 369 -1.59 2.77 -9.74
C GLY A 369 -1.07 1.61 -8.87
N HIS A 370 -1.80 1.20 -7.83
CA HIS A 370 -1.48 0.01 -7.05
C HIS A 370 -2.22 -1.25 -7.51
N SER A 371 -3.30 -1.09 -8.28
CA SER A 371 -4.19 -2.16 -8.73
C SER A 371 -3.45 -3.19 -9.58
N MET A 372 -2.49 -2.78 -10.42
CA MET A 372 -1.62 -3.68 -11.20
C MET A 372 -0.91 -4.71 -10.33
N ARG A 373 -0.17 -4.23 -9.32
CA ARG A 373 0.63 -5.08 -8.44
C ARG A 373 -0.22 -5.97 -7.54
N ILE A 374 -1.40 -5.50 -7.15
CA ILE A 374 -2.39 -6.33 -6.44
C ILE A 374 -2.89 -7.43 -7.37
N GLY A 375 -3.41 -7.06 -8.52
CA GLY A 375 -4.00 -7.96 -9.50
C GLY A 375 -3.06 -9.05 -9.97
N GLY A 376 -1.85 -8.67 -10.41
CA GLY A 376 -0.85 -9.63 -10.86
C GLY A 376 -0.43 -10.60 -9.74
N CYS A 377 -0.36 -10.12 -8.50
CA CYS A 377 -0.05 -10.98 -7.35
C CYS A 377 -1.15 -11.99 -7.12
N THR A 378 -2.41 -11.55 -7.11
CA THR A 378 -3.58 -12.42 -6.97
C THR A 378 -3.61 -13.46 -8.09
N VAL A 379 -3.43 -13.05 -9.35
CA VAL A 379 -3.50 -13.96 -10.50
C VAL A 379 -2.37 -14.98 -10.51
N LEU A 380 -1.13 -14.61 -10.15
CA LEU A 380 -0.05 -15.58 -10.03
C LEU A 380 -0.32 -16.62 -8.93
N LEU A 381 -0.89 -16.20 -7.80
CA LEU A 381 -1.26 -17.11 -6.72
C LEU A 381 -2.42 -18.04 -7.12
N LEU A 382 -3.44 -17.52 -7.80
CA LEU A 382 -4.55 -18.32 -8.35
C LEU A 382 -4.08 -19.30 -9.44
N MET A 383 -3.01 -18.97 -10.16
CA MET A 383 -2.32 -19.87 -11.09
C MET A 383 -1.47 -20.95 -10.39
N GLY A 384 -1.49 -21.02 -9.05
CA GLY A 384 -0.74 -22.01 -8.28
C GLY A 384 0.76 -21.72 -8.16
N VAL A 385 1.22 -20.51 -8.50
CA VAL A 385 2.63 -20.14 -8.29
C VAL A 385 2.88 -20.09 -6.77
N PRO A 386 3.88 -20.83 -6.26
CA PRO A 386 4.22 -20.82 -4.84
C PRO A 386 4.43 -19.41 -4.27
N VAL A 387 3.95 -19.20 -3.04
CA VAL A 387 3.97 -17.89 -2.35
C VAL A 387 5.38 -17.28 -2.31
N ASP A 388 6.40 -18.08 -2.01
CA ASP A 388 7.80 -17.67 -1.97
C ASP A 388 8.31 -17.17 -3.33
N LYS A 389 7.91 -17.82 -4.43
CA LYS A 389 8.24 -17.40 -5.79
C LYS A 389 7.53 -16.11 -6.18
N VAL A 390 6.26 -15.94 -5.80
CA VAL A 390 5.52 -14.68 -5.99
C VAL A 390 6.14 -13.56 -5.14
N MET A 391 6.57 -13.87 -3.92
CA MET A 391 7.28 -12.92 -3.05
C MET A 391 8.61 -12.47 -3.67
N MET A 392 9.40 -13.41 -4.20
CA MET A 392 10.64 -13.13 -4.91
C MET A 392 10.39 -12.27 -6.16
N HIS A 393 9.46 -12.67 -7.01
CA HIS A 393 9.09 -11.94 -8.22
C HIS A 393 8.58 -10.51 -7.93
N GLY A 394 7.78 -10.38 -6.88
CA GLY A 394 7.28 -9.09 -6.46
C GLY A 394 8.31 -8.26 -5.68
N ARG A 395 9.43 -8.84 -5.25
CA ARG A 395 10.47 -8.17 -4.43
C ARG A 395 9.93 -7.75 -3.07
N TRP A 396 9.34 -8.70 -2.37
CA TRP A 396 8.91 -8.55 -0.99
C TRP A 396 9.85 -9.30 -0.05
N HIS A 397 10.63 -8.56 0.75
CA HIS A 397 11.48 -9.13 1.80
C HIS A 397 10.75 -9.31 3.15
N SER A 398 9.50 -8.86 3.24
CA SER A 398 8.74 -8.83 4.50
C SER A 398 7.28 -9.22 4.29
N ASP A 399 6.58 -9.40 5.41
CA ASP A 399 5.14 -9.64 5.53
C ASP A 399 4.23 -8.60 4.89
N SER A 400 4.79 -7.52 4.32
CA SER A 400 4.03 -6.57 3.51
C SER A 400 3.32 -7.22 2.31
N PHE A 401 3.79 -8.38 1.84
CA PHE A 401 3.12 -9.23 0.84
C PHE A 401 1.71 -9.67 1.28
N LYS A 402 1.47 -9.93 2.57
CA LYS A 402 0.17 -10.40 3.09
C LYS A 402 -0.99 -9.46 2.74
N ARG A 403 -0.71 -8.18 2.48
CA ARG A 403 -1.71 -7.18 2.04
C ARG A 403 -2.21 -7.38 0.60
N TYR A 404 -1.52 -8.20 -0.19
CA TYR A 404 -1.82 -8.48 -1.59
C TYR A 404 -2.47 -9.85 -1.78
N VAL A 405 -2.38 -10.72 -0.76
CA VAL A 405 -3.17 -11.95 -0.69
C VAL A 405 -4.62 -11.54 -0.47
N ARG A 406 -5.42 -11.70 -1.50
CA ARG A 406 -6.88 -11.50 -1.51
C ARG A 406 -7.50 -12.85 -1.82
N GLU A 407 -8.74 -13.08 -1.41
CA GLU A 407 -9.38 -14.39 -1.61
C GLU A 407 -8.60 -15.52 -0.89
N HIS A 408 -8.35 -15.32 0.41
CA HIS A 408 -7.57 -16.25 1.23
C HIS A 408 -8.05 -17.70 1.12
N ALA A 409 -9.35 -17.93 0.99
CA ALA A 409 -9.88 -19.27 0.80
C ALA A 409 -9.37 -19.90 -0.50
N GLU A 410 -9.48 -19.22 -1.64
CA GLU A 410 -9.07 -19.78 -2.93
C GLU A 410 -7.57 -19.88 -3.09
N ILE A 411 -6.83 -18.92 -2.56
CA ILE A 411 -5.37 -18.96 -2.61
C ILE A 411 -4.85 -20.04 -1.67
N LEU A 412 -5.35 -20.12 -0.44
CA LEU A 412 -4.79 -21.03 0.57
C LEU A 412 -5.37 -22.44 0.46
N ALA A 413 -6.60 -22.63 -0.02
CA ALA A 413 -7.20 -23.96 -0.09
C ALA A 413 -6.35 -24.95 -0.90
N PRO A 414 -5.79 -24.64 -2.08
CA PRO A 414 -4.89 -25.57 -2.78
C PRO A 414 -3.60 -25.90 -2.01
N PHE A 415 -3.10 -24.98 -1.17
CA PHE A 415 -1.90 -25.21 -0.35
C PHE A 415 -2.19 -25.88 1.00
N LEU A 416 -3.43 -25.75 1.52
CA LEU A 416 -3.86 -26.24 2.83
C LEU A 416 -4.77 -27.46 2.75
N ALA A 417 -5.48 -27.64 1.64
CA ALA A 417 -6.18 -28.86 1.32
C ALA A 417 -5.12 -29.94 1.33
N VAL A 418 -5.25 -30.80 2.33
CA VAL A 418 -4.59 -32.08 2.47
C VAL A 418 -4.23 -32.57 1.06
N GLN A 419 -2.93 -32.72 0.76
CA GLN A 419 -2.55 -33.58 -0.35
C GLN A 419 -3.33 -34.86 -0.10
N GLN A 420 -4.37 -35.19 -0.87
CA GLN A 420 -5.18 -36.39 -0.60
C GLN A 420 -4.27 -37.61 -0.44
N GLY A 421 -3.21 -37.66 -1.25
CA GLY A 421 -2.13 -38.63 -1.11
C GLY A 421 -1.39 -38.67 0.23
N ALA A 422 -1.32 -37.59 1.01
CA ALA A 422 -0.71 -37.57 2.36
C ALA A 422 -1.63 -38.13 3.44
N LEU A 423 -2.93 -37.81 3.42
CA LEU A 423 -3.89 -38.45 4.32
C LEU A 423 -4.11 -39.91 3.95
N ASP A 424 -4.14 -40.22 2.65
CA ASP A 424 -4.17 -41.59 2.15
C ASP A 424 -2.89 -42.34 2.54
N ALA A 425 -1.71 -41.70 2.47
CA ALA A 425 -0.45 -42.31 2.94
C ALA A 425 -0.46 -42.55 4.45
N LEU A 426 -0.98 -41.62 5.26
CA LEU A 426 -1.12 -41.81 6.71
C LEU A 426 -2.09 -42.95 7.01
N ALA A 427 -3.27 -42.96 6.38
CA ALA A 427 -4.27 -44.02 6.53
C ALA A 427 -3.78 -45.39 6.02
N ASN A 428 -2.94 -45.43 4.99
CA ASN A 428 -2.35 -46.68 4.51
C ASN A 428 -1.30 -47.24 5.49
N ASN A 429 -0.64 -46.38 6.27
CA ASN A 429 0.35 -46.79 7.27
C ASN A 429 -0.24 -47.00 8.67
N ASP A 430 -1.50 -46.58 8.89
CA ASP A 430 -2.23 -46.70 10.16
C ASP A 430 -3.64 -47.27 9.91
N PRO A 431 -3.82 -48.60 10.11
CA PRO A 431 -5.11 -49.26 9.92
C PRO A 431 -6.22 -48.74 10.85
N GLU A 432 -5.87 -48.27 12.05
CA GLU A 432 -6.83 -47.73 13.00
C GLU A 432 -7.35 -46.37 12.50
N LEU A 433 -6.45 -45.49 12.07
CA LEU A 433 -6.81 -44.23 11.43
C LEU A 433 -7.68 -44.44 10.18
N ARG A 434 -7.37 -45.45 9.36
CA ARG A 434 -8.18 -45.78 8.18
C ARG A 434 -9.60 -46.20 8.55
N SER A 435 -9.74 -47.02 9.59
CA SER A 435 -11.06 -47.42 10.10
C SER A 435 -11.85 -46.20 10.58
N LEU A 436 -11.23 -45.34 11.39
CA LEU A 436 -11.86 -44.14 11.93
C LEU A 436 -12.30 -43.16 10.82
N LEU A 437 -11.48 -42.98 9.78
CA LEU A 437 -11.83 -42.15 8.61
C LEU A 437 -13.02 -42.75 7.83
N THR A 438 -13.02 -44.07 7.64
CA THR A 438 -14.10 -44.78 6.93
C THR A 438 -15.43 -44.67 7.69
N ASP A 439 -15.40 -44.85 9.01
CA ASP A 439 -16.58 -44.73 9.88
C ASP A 439 -17.12 -43.30 9.88
N ALA A 440 -16.24 -42.30 9.91
CA ALA A 440 -16.62 -40.89 9.84
C ALA A 440 -17.25 -40.53 8.48
N GLU A 441 -16.70 -41.02 7.37
CA GLU A 441 -17.28 -40.83 6.04
C GLU A 441 -18.67 -41.46 5.91
N ALA A 442 -18.83 -42.70 6.39
CA ALA A 442 -20.11 -43.40 6.39
C ALA A 442 -21.16 -42.63 7.21
N HIS A 443 -20.78 -42.12 8.39
CA HIS A 443 -21.64 -41.32 9.24
C HIS A 443 -22.12 -40.02 8.55
N ILE A 444 -21.22 -39.33 7.84
CA ILE A 444 -21.54 -38.10 7.10
C ILE A 444 -22.47 -38.40 5.92
N ARG A 445 -22.22 -39.46 5.14
CA ARG A 445 -23.06 -39.84 4.00
C ARG A 445 -24.49 -40.20 4.41
N LEU A 446 -24.67 -40.81 5.58
CA LEU A 446 -25.99 -41.16 6.12
C LEU A 446 -26.79 -39.96 6.65
N ARG A 447 -26.12 -38.85 7.01
CA ARG A 447 -26.75 -37.66 7.62
C ARG A 447 -26.79 -36.43 6.73
N ALA A 448 -26.09 -36.45 5.59
CA ALA A 448 -26.11 -35.35 4.64
C ALA A 448 -27.50 -35.24 3.97
N ARG A 449 -28.11 -34.06 4.00
CA ARG A 449 -29.34 -33.78 3.26
C ARG A 449 -29.06 -33.84 1.74
N PRO A 450 -30.01 -34.31 0.91
CA PRO A 450 -29.87 -34.26 -0.54
C PRO A 450 -29.57 -32.82 -1.00
N GLY A 451 -28.48 -32.61 -1.73
CA GLY A 451 -28.06 -31.29 -2.25
C GLY A 451 -26.97 -30.56 -1.46
N VAL A 452 -26.56 -31.05 -0.28
CA VAL A 452 -25.43 -30.46 0.48
C VAL A 452 -24.08 -30.88 -0.11
N ILE A 453 -24.01 -32.09 -0.66
CA ILE A 453 -22.86 -32.56 -1.41
C ILE A 453 -23.07 -32.14 -2.88
N GLY A 454 -22.58 -30.95 -3.24
CA GLY A 454 -22.60 -30.43 -4.62
C GLY A 454 -23.30 -29.07 -4.84
N GLY A 455 -23.78 -28.39 -3.79
CA GLY A 455 -24.59 -27.17 -3.91
C GLY A 455 -23.81 -25.86 -3.86
N TYR A 456 -23.74 -25.18 -5.01
CA TYR A 456 -23.33 -23.80 -5.27
C TYR A 456 -23.69 -22.78 -4.16
N VAL A 457 -22.69 -22.02 -3.67
CA VAL A 457 -22.89 -20.86 -2.78
C VAL A 457 -22.93 -19.56 -3.62
N PRO A 458 -23.98 -18.72 -3.53
CA PRO A 458 -24.21 -17.60 -4.46
C PRO A 458 -23.15 -16.48 -4.48
N TYR A 459 -22.25 -16.41 -3.48
CA TYR A 459 -21.31 -15.30 -3.31
C TYR A 459 -19.93 -15.52 -3.98
N GLU A 460 -19.72 -16.64 -4.67
CA GLU A 460 -18.42 -17.06 -5.24
C GLU A 460 -18.18 -16.61 -6.71
N ARG A 461 -19.02 -15.73 -7.28
CA ARG A 461 -18.98 -15.44 -8.73
C ARG A 461 -17.66 -14.82 -9.22
N ASP A 462 -17.11 -13.84 -8.52
CA ASP A 462 -15.97 -13.04 -9.00
C ASP A 462 -14.68 -13.84 -9.14
N ALA A 463 -14.50 -14.86 -8.31
CA ALA A 463 -13.25 -15.58 -8.18
C ALA A 463 -13.25 -16.86 -9.04
N ARG A 464 -14.40 -17.53 -9.18
CA ARG A 464 -14.63 -18.54 -10.24
C ARG A 464 -14.49 -17.97 -11.65
N GLU A 465 -14.98 -16.75 -11.92
CA GLU A 465 -14.82 -16.12 -13.23
C GLU A 465 -13.33 -15.89 -13.55
N GLN A 466 -12.54 -15.46 -12.55
CA GLN A 466 -11.10 -15.32 -12.69
C GLN A 466 -10.41 -16.67 -12.93
N LEU A 467 -10.79 -17.73 -12.20
CA LEU A 467 -10.25 -19.07 -12.38
C LEU A 467 -10.57 -19.63 -13.79
N ASN A 468 -11.79 -19.44 -14.29
CA ASN A 468 -12.16 -19.89 -15.64
C ASN A 468 -11.33 -19.18 -16.72
N ILE A 469 -11.15 -17.87 -16.60
CA ILE A 469 -10.30 -17.08 -17.52
C ILE A 469 -8.84 -17.52 -17.40
N ILE A 470 -8.34 -17.77 -16.19
CA ILE A 470 -6.99 -18.30 -15.97
C ILE A 470 -6.81 -19.65 -16.65
N GLN A 471 -7.78 -20.57 -16.52
CA GLN A 471 -7.74 -21.89 -17.14
C GLN A 471 -7.80 -21.81 -18.67
N LEU A 472 -8.59 -20.88 -19.23
CA LEU A 472 -8.63 -20.60 -20.67
C LEU A 472 -7.31 -20.06 -21.22
N LEU A 473 -6.58 -19.28 -20.41
CA LEU A 473 -5.36 -18.58 -20.82
C LEU A 473 -4.06 -19.31 -20.42
N ALA A 474 -4.15 -20.35 -19.59
CA ALA A 474 -3.01 -21.15 -19.20
C ALA A 474 -2.60 -22.06 -20.39
N PRO A 475 -1.35 -21.97 -20.90
CA PRO A 475 -0.85 -23.04 -21.75
C PRO A 475 -0.86 -24.34 -20.92
N THR A 476 -1.25 -25.46 -21.53
CA THR A 476 -1.21 -26.81 -20.95
C THR A 476 0.22 -27.16 -20.53
N MET A 477 0.65 -26.64 -19.39
CA MET A 477 1.91 -26.99 -18.74
C MET A 477 1.70 -28.37 -18.13
N GLY A 478 2.24 -29.38 -18.81
CA GLY A 478 2.17 -30.78 -18.41
C GLY A 478 2.49 -30.99 -16.94
N GLY A 479 1.72 -31.88 -16.31
CA GLY A 479 1.85 -32.24 -14.92
C GLY A 479 3.25 -32.74 -14.58
N ALA A 480 3.83 -32.15 -13.54
CA ALA A 480 4.89 -32.75 -12.73
C ALA A 480 4.98 -31.99 -11.41
N HIS A 481 3.96 -32.17 -10.55
CA HIS A 481 4.11 -31.92 -9.12
C HIS A 481 4.14 -33.28 -8.41
N ALA A 482 5.33 -33.87 -8.36
CA ALA A 482 5.69 -34.86 -7.37
C ALA A 482 7.16 -34.65 -6.98
N SER A 483 7.38 -34.52 -5.67
CA SER A 483 8.64 -34.60 -4.92
C SER A 483 9.84 -33.73 -5.34
N ALA A 484 10.14 -32.73 -4.52
CA ALA A 484 11.51 -32.48 -4.08
C ALA A 484 11.46 -31.82 -2.70
N GLY A 485 11.86 -32.60 -1.69
CA GLY A 485 11.82 -32.22 -0.29
C GLY A 485 12.76 -31.08 0.07
N THR A 486 12.40 -30.45 1.18
CA THR A 486 13.23 -29.64 2.07
C THR A 486 14.68 -30.14 2.18
N GLN A 487 15.63 -29.31 1.74
CA GLN A 487 16.90 -29.04 2.44
C GLN A 487 17.69 -27.96 1.69
N SER A 488 17.97 -26.84 2.35
CA SER A 488 19.24 -26.09 2.27
C SER A 488 19.08 -24.74 2.96
N GLY A 489 19.80 -24.57 4.07
CA GLY A 489 19.90 -23.31 4.80
C GLY A 489 20.78 -22.30 4.05
N PHE A 490 20.31 -21.07 3.94
CA PHE A 490 21.13 -19.95 3.51
C PHE A 490 21.63 -19.17 4.73
N ARG A 491 22.88 -19.44 5.10
CA ARG A 491 23.73 -18.48 5.80
C ARG A 491 24.03 -17.33 4.83
N ARG A 492 23.85 -16.10 5.30
CA ARG A 492 24.34 -14.89 4.63
C ARG A 492 25.87 -14.81 4.77
N GLN A 493 26.54 -14.54 3.67
CA GLN A 493 27.70 -13.64 3.63
C GLN A 493 27.36 -12.48 2.72
#